data_AF-A1ZMD1-F1
#
_entry.id   AF-A1ZMD1-F1
#
_cell.length_a   1.000
_cell.length_b   1.000
_cell.length_c   1.000
_cell.angle_alpha   90.00
_cell.angle_beta   90.00
_cell.angle_gamma   90.00
#
_symmetry.space_group_name_H-M   'P 1'
#
loop_
_entity.id
_entity.type
_entity.pdbx_description
1 polymer ?
#
loop_
_entity_poly.entity_id
_entity_poly.type
_entity_poly.pdbx_seq_one_letter_code
_entity_poly.pdbx_strand_id
1 'polypeptide(L)'
;MAANIPTTEDIQHLMKAFEETIYGKIEALFKAENSGLDIYTNKRIKEEMGGDISDDTLARMRERGELPAKKVSGKWYYKGADVRRVFTESNS
;
A
#
# COMPACT_ATOMS: atom_id res chain seq x y z
N MET A 1 -42.30 -22.29 -22.88
CA MET A 1 -41.53 -21.18 -22.28
C MET A 1 -40.10 -21.35 -22.74
N ALA A 2 -39.56 -20.41 -23.52
CA ALA A 2 -38.16 -20.50 -23.96
C ALA A 2 -37.25 -20.32 -22.73
N ALA A 3 -36.33 -21.25 -22.51
CA ALA A 3 -35.32 -21.10 -21.47
C ALA A 3 -34.46 -19.89 -21.84
N ASN A 4 -34.50 -18.84 -21.02
CA ASN A 4 -33.67 -17.66 -21.17
C ASN A 4 -32.25 -18.01 -20.72
N ILE A 5 -31.56 -18.81 -21.54
CA ILE A 5 -30.21 -19.27 -21.25
C ILE A 5 -29.26 -18.10 -21.55
N PRO A 6 -28.48 -17.64 -20.55
CA PRO A 6 -27.53 -16.56 -20.76
C PRO A 6 -26.55 -16.93 -21.85
N THR A 7 -26.27 -15.99 -22.75
CA THR A 7 -25.28 -16.21 -23.80
C THR A 7 -23.87 -16.18 -23.22
N THR A 8 -22.89 -16.68 -23.98
CA THR A 8 -21.48 -16.62 -23.57
C THR A 8 -21.01 -15.18 -23.33
N GLU A 9 -21.53 -14.20 -24.08
CA GLU A 9 -21.21 -12.79 -23.89
C GLU A 9 -21.80 -12.24 -22.59
N ASP A 10 -23.04 -12.63 -22.22
CA ASP A 10 -23.65 -12.27 -20.94
C ASP A 10 -22.82 -12.80 -19.76
N ILE A 11 -22.33 -14.04 -19.87
CA ILE A 11 -21.49 -14.67 -18.83
C ILE A 11 -20.15 -13.94 -18.70
N GLN A 12 -19.51 -13.58 -19.82
CA GLN A 12 -18.24 -12.84 -19.79
C GLN A 12 -18.39 -11.44 -19.18
N HIS A 13 -19.48 -10.74 -19.51
CA HIS A 13 -19.80 -9.46 -18.89
C HIS A 13 -20.03 -9.59 -17.38
N LEU A 14 -20.73 -10.64 -16.96
CA LEU A 14 -20.95 -10.93 -15.54
C LEU A 14 -19.65 -11.22 -14.80
N MET A 15 -18.75 -12.00 -15.40
CA MET A 15 -17.44 -12.31 -14.83
C MET A 15 -16.57 -11.07 -14.68
N LYS A 16 -16.57 -10.19 -15.69
CA LYS A 16 -15.80 -8.95 -15.65
C LYS A 16 -16.32 -7.98 -14.59
N ALA A 17 -17.63 -7.82 -14.49
CA ALA A 17 -18.26 -7.00 -13.44
C ALA A 17 -18.00 -7.56 -12.03
N PHE A 18 -17.97 -8.89 -11.89
CA PHE A 18 -17.62 -9.56 -10.64
C PHE A 18 -16.15 -9.34 -10.27
N GLU A 19 -15.22 -9.50 -11.20
CA GLU A 19 -13.79 -9.23 -10.99
C GLU A 19 -13.57 -7.78 -10.55
N GLU A 20 -14.10 -6.79 -11.27
CA GLU A 20 -13.94 -5.37 -10.92
C GLU A 20 -14.47 -5.07 -9.51
N THR A 21 -15.61 -5.66 -9.13
CA THR A 21 -16.21 -5.50 -7.81
C THR A 21 -15.37 -6.15 -6.71
N ILE A 22 -14.84 -7.36 -6.95
CA ILE A 22 -14.03 -8.10 -5.99
C ILE A 22 -12.67 -7.43 -5.82
N TYR A 23 -12.01 -7.03 -6.92
CA TYR A 23 -10.73 -6.30 -6.86
C TYR A 23 -10.89 -4.97 -6.13
N GLY A 24 -11.97 -4.21 -6.38
CA GLY A 24 -12.25 -2.97 -5.65
C GLY A 24 -12.46 -3.19 -4.15
N LYS A 25 -13.17 -4.25 -3.76
CA LYS A 25 -13.37 -4.61 -2.34
C LYS A 25 -12.09 -5.09 -1.67
N ILE A 26 -11.26 -5.87 -2.38
CA ILE A 26 -9.94 -6.30 -1.89
C ILE A 26 -9.04 -5.09 -1.69
N GLU A 27 -9.01 -4.15 -2.64
CA GLU A 27 -8.20 -2.93 -2.51
C GLU A 27 -8.70 -2.04 -1.36
N ALA A 28 -10.02 -1.95 -1.16
CA ALA A 28 -10.61 -1.24 -0.04
C ALA A 28 -10.29 -1.90 1.31
N LEU A 29 -10.32 -3.24 1.40
CA LEU A 29 -9.90 -3.99 2.57
C LEU A 29 -8.41 -3.80 2.86
N PHE A 30 -7.55 -3.86 1.84
CA PHE A 30 -6.13 -3.54 2.00
C PHE A 30 -5.91 -2.08 2.44
N LYS A 31 -6.68 -1.12 1.92
CA LYS A 31 -6.61 0.28 2.36
C LYS A 31 -7.09 0.45 3.81
N ALA A 32 -8.15 -0.24 4.22
CA ALA A 32 -8.70 -0.20 5.58
C ALA A 32 -7.80 -0.93 6.60
N GLU A 33 -7.18 -2.02 6.21
CA GLU A 33 -6.23 -2.76 7.05
C GLU A 33 -4.90 -1.98 7.17
N ASN A 34 -4.44 -1.35 6.08
CA ASN A 34 -3.25 -0.47 6.11
C ASN A 34 -3.49 0.90 6.78
N SER A 35 -4.74 1.38 6.87
CA SER A 35 -5.04 2.63 7.59
C SER A 35 -5.05 2.44 9.10
N GLY A 36 -5.26 1.22 9.60
CA GLY A 36 -5.11 0.86 11.02
C GLY A 36 -3.71 0.38 11.40
N LEU A 37 -2.93 -0.14 10.45
CA LEU A 37 -1.55 -0.54 10.67
C LEU A 37 -0.63 0.67 10.58
N ASP A 38 0.06 0.97 11.69
CA ASP A 38 1.09 2.00 11.77
C ASP A 38 2.38 1.57 11.04
N ILE A 39 2.25 1.32 9.74
CA ILE A 39 3.29 0.82 8.84
C ILE A 39 3.43 1.79 7.66
N TYR A 40 4.68 2.12 7.38
CA TYR A 40 5.07 3.04 6.32
C TYR A 40 5.80 2.30 5.21
N THR A 41 5.67 2.80 3.99
CA THR A 41 6.47 2.39 2.83
C THR A 41 7.31 3.58 2.36
N ASN A 42 8.31 3.37 1.52
CA ASN A 42 9.06 4.47 0.90
C ASN A 42 8.12 5.50 0.25
N LYS A 43 7.08 5.04 -0.44
CA LYS A 43 6.07 5.90 -1.07
C LYS A 43 5.35 6.75 -0.04
N ARG A 44 4.80 6.13 1.00
CA ARG A 44 4.05 6.82 2.06
C ARG A 44 4.91 7.83 2.82
N ILE A 45 6.17 7.50 3.14
CA ILE A 45 7.10 8.44 3.79
C ILE A 45 7.30 9.67 2.90
N LYS A 46 7.52 9.49 1.60
CA LYS A 46 7.69 10.60 0.67
C LYS A 46 6.44 11.46 0.55
N GLU A 47 5.26 10.84 0.50
CA GLU A 47 3.98 11.54 0.42
C GLU A 47 3.68 12.34 1.70
N GLU A 48 3.92 11.78 2.89
CA GLU A 48 3.63 12.46 4.16
C GLU A 48 4.71 13.48 4.56
N MET A 49 5.97 13.27 4.18
CA MET A 49 7.10 14.15 4.54
C MET A 49 7.42 15.20 3.47
N GLY A 50 6.53 15.42 2.49
CA GLY A 50 6.64 16.53 1.54
C GLY A 50 7.61 16.31 0.36
N GLY A 51 8.03 15.08 0.09
CA GLY A 51 8.77 14.74 -1.14
C GLY A 51 10.28 15.04 -1.13
N ASP A 52 10.81 15.71 -0.09
CA ASP A 52 12.24 16.03 0.02
C ASP A 52 13.13 14.81 0.33
N ILE A 53 12.53 13.68 0.70
CA ILE A 53 13.26 12.44 1.00
C ILE A 53 13.39 11.56 -0.25
N SER A 54 14.63 11.31 -0.66
CA SER A 54 14.95 10.37 -1.73
C SER A 54 15.01 8.92 -1.24
N ASP A 55 14.80 7.96 -2.15
CA ASP A 55 14.96 6.53 -1.84
C ASP A 55 16.40 6.18 -1.40
N ASP A 56 17.42 6.88 -1.92
CA ASP A 56 18.81 6.79 -1.48
C ASP A 56 18.99 7.23 -0.02
N THR A 57 18.30 8.29 0.40
CA THR A 57 18.35 8.76 1.79
C THR A 57 17.77 7.71 2.73
N LEU A 58 16.60 7.14 2.37
CA LEU A 58 16.01 6.04 3.12
C LEU A 58 16.91 4.79 3.13
N ALA A 59 17.62 4.51 2.04
CA ALA A 59 18.59 3.42 1.99
C ALA A 59 19.73 3.63 2.99
N ARG A 60 20.35 4.80 3.00
CA ARG A 60 21.43 5.14 3.93
C ARG A 60 20.98 5.09 5.39
N MET A 61 19.78 5.60 5.70
CA MET A 61 19.23 5.54 7.06
C MET A 61 18.99 4.11 7.55
N ARG A 62 18.59 3.20 6.65
CA ARG A 62 18.49 1.77 6.96
C ARG A 62 19.86 1.14 7.22
N GLU A 63 20.83 1.43 6.36
CA GLU A 63 22.19 0.89 6.48
C GLU A 63 22.89 1.36 7.77
N ARG A 64 22.61 2.59 8.20
CA ARG A 64 23.11 3.15 9.47
C ARG A 64 22.36 2.66 10.70
N GLY A 65 21.23 1.95 10.53
CA GLY A 65 20.36 1.52 11.62
C GLY A 65 19.51 2.64 12.25
N GLU A 66 19.55 3.85 11.67
CA GLU A 66 18.79 5.01 12.14
C GLU A 66 17.29 4.85 11.88
N LEU A 67 16.93 4.19 10.77
CA LEU A 67 15.56 3.87 10.40
C LEU A 67 15.43 2.37 10.10
N PRO A 68 15.13 1.53 11.11
CA PRO A 68 14.98 0.10 10.91
C PRO A 68 13.79 -0.23 10.01
N ALA A 69 14.00 -1.16 9.08
CA ALA A 69 13.01 -1.54 8.07
C ALA A 69 13.00 -3.05 7.83
N LYS A 70 11.87 -3.58 7.37
CA LYS A 70 11.72 -4.97 6.93
C LYS A 70 11.47 -5.02 5.43
N LYS A 71 12.19 -5.89 4.73
CA LYS A 71 11.95 -6.17 3.30
C LYS A 71 10.95 -7.32 3.16
N VAL A 72 9.84 -7.09 2.47
CA VAL A 72 8.83 -8.13 2.16
C VAL A 72 8.45 -7.99 0.69
N SER A 73 8.59 -9.08 -0.09
CA SER A 73 8.26 -9.11 -1.52
C SER A 73 8.87 -7.96 -2.33
N GLY A 74 10.14 -7.64 -2.07
CA GLY A 74 10.86 -6.56 -2.77
C GLY A 74 10.55 -5.14 -2.29
N LYS A 75 9.55 -4.96 -1.42
CA LYS A 75 9.16 -3.66 -0.85
C LYS A 75 9.70 -3.50 0.57
N TRP A 76 9.95 -2.27 0.96
CA TRP A 76 10.44 -1.91 2.29
C TRP A 76 9.31 -1.33 3.14
N TYR A 77 9.23 -1.84 4.37
CA TYR A 77 8.22 -1.49 5.35
C TYR A 77 8.89 -0.99 6.62
N TYR A 78 8.34 0.08 7.20
CA TYR A 78 8.84 0.75 8.39
C TYR A 78 7.74 0.80 9.43
N LYS A 79 8.08 0.79 10.71
CA LYS A 79 7.11 1.09 11.76
C LYS A 79 6.90 2.60 11.82
N GLY A 80 5.66 3.04 11.97
CA GLY A 80 5.36 4.48 12.02
C GLY A 80 5.99 5.17 13.22
N ALA A 81 6.14 4.48 14.36
CA ALA A 81 6.89 5.00 15.51
C ALA A 81 8.35 5.37 15.16
N ASP A 82 9.04 4.52 14.39
CA ASP A 82 10.42 4.79 13.96
C ASP A 82 10.49 5.94 12.95
N VAL A 83 9.54 6.00 12.02
CA VAL A 83 9.43 7.09 11.04
C VAL A 83 9.17 8.42 11.76
N ARG A 84 8.23 8.48 12.69
CA ARG A 84 7.95 9.70 13.47
C ARG A 84 9.13 10.10 14.35
N ARG A 85 9.82 9.16 14.98
CA ARG A 85 11.04 9.46 15.74
C ARG A 85 12.08 10.15 14.85
N VAL A 86 12.35 9.62 13.65
CA VAL A 86 13.37 10.18 12.76
C VAL A 86 12.95 11.53 12.15
N PHE A 87 11.70 11.62 11.67
CA PHE A 87 11.27 12.74 10.83
C PHE A 87 10.41 13.79 11.56
N THR A 88 9.83 13.48 12.71
CA THR A 88 9.03 14.42 13.52
C THR A 88 9.87 15.08 14.63
N GLU A 89 10.86 14.38 15.21
CA GLU A 89 11.76 14.99 16.22
C GLU A 89 12.78 15.97 15.62
N SER A 90 12.96 15.98 14.29
CA SER A 90 13.86 16.91 13.60
C SER A 90 13.30 18.35 13.48
N ASN A 91 12.10 18.61 14.00
CA ASN A 91 11.38 19.89 13.85
C ASN A 91 11.08 20.60 15.19
N SER A 92 11.78 20.25 16.28
CA SER A 92 11.71 20.93 17.59
C SER A 92 12.96 21.75 17.89
#